data_AF-A1CDH9-F1
#
_entry.id   AF-A1CDH9-F1
#
_cell.length_a   1.000
_cell.length_b   1.000
_cell.length_c   1.000
_cell.angle_alpha   90.00
_cell.angle_beta   90.00
_cell.angle_gamma   90.00
#
_symmetry.space_group_name_H-M   'P 1'
#
loop_
_entity.id
_entity.type
_entity.pdbx_description
1 polymer ?
#
loop_
_entity_poly.entity_id
_entity_poly.type
_entity_poly.pdbx_seq_one_letter_code
_entity_poly.pdbx_strand_id
1 'polypeptide(L)'
;MESSNTKASHPLAINLFNAQDDEEDLFFKKLLTSLVEGAVPPSQAASTLDKRIVETSNREFEQRKSHSDPWNVPSPSDPDSSWAAPNPDGTISLFFESFARLCSVYPPGHVGQDRLIQFLESLREMPRHVVPSYLPNDPPEPYYYMLDLWPFGDSWLALTEVFRMTAEDCAYPNATFAVPGSDMQVGWRNWQSALARITARGFVDCSFLCALEGILPQPKTPSASRVSGDVIGGVQWILQADTGRYIYEQCKAVPRLLVTDSRAMWSWERWEQWKEQLRSIAGDDKYFPEAQKLAKLAVERMEALEAEQQ
;
A
#
# COMPACT_ATOMS: atom_id res chain seq x y z
N MET A 1 -25.44 -6.58 25.83
CA MET A 1 -24.45 -5.74 25.11
C MET A 1 -23.85 -6.59 24.00
N GLU A 2 -24.58 -6.76 22.91
CA GLU A 2 -24.13 -7.45 21.69
C GLU A 2 -24.44 -6.48 20.55
N SER A 3 -23.48 -5.66 20.12
CA SER A 3 -23.67 -4.81 18.94
C SER A 3 -22.39 -4.23 18.32
N SER A 4 -21.18 -4.41 18.87
CA SER A 4 -20.00 -3.72 18.31
C SER A 4 -19.12 -4.56 17.38
N ASN A 5 -19.46 -5.83 17.10
CA ASN A 5 -18.53 -6.74 16.41
C ASN A 5 -18.84 -7.00 14.93
N THR A 6 -19.84 -6.33 14.34
CA THR A 6 -20.25 -6.56 12.94
C THR A 6 -19.52 -5.66 11.95
N LYS A 7 -19.20 -4.41 12.32
CA LYS A 7 -18.59 -3.46 11.37
C LYS A 7 -17.16 -3.86 10.98
N ALA A 8 -16.44 -4.47 11.90
CA ALA A 8 -15.07 -4.94 11.71
C ALA A 8 -14.96 -6.14 10.75
N SER A 9 -16.04 -6.84 10.42
CA SER A 9 -16.01 -7.98 9.49
C SER A 9 -16.58 -7.65 8.10
N HIS A 10 -17.12 -6.44 7.91
CA HIS A 10 -17.69 -6.00 6.64
C HIS A 10 -16.79 -5.01 5.92
N PRO A 11 -16.81 -4.98 4.58
CA PRO A 11 -16.13 -3.94 3.81
C PRO A 11 -16.65 -2.54 4.16
N LEU A 12 -15.76 -1.55 4.14
CA LEU A 12 -16.13 -0.14 4.16
C LEU A 12 -16.73 0.30 2.81
N ALA A 13 -17.30 1.50 2.75
CA ALA A 13 -17.73 2.07 1.48
C ALA A 13 -16.51 2.40 0.60
N ILE A 14 -16.55 2.00 -0.69
CA ILE A 14 -15.41 2.12 -1.62
C ILE A 14 -15.05 3.57 -1.94
N ASN A 15 -16.01 4.49 -2.01
CA ASN A 15 -15.82 5.96 -2.15
C ASN A 15 -14.64 6.40 -3.07
N LEU A 16 -14.46 5.75 -4.23
CA LEU A 16 -13.36 6.05 -5.15
C LEU A 16 -13.68 7.21 -6.11
N PHE A 17 -14.93 7.36 -6.49
CA PHE A 17 -15.36 8.28 -7.53
C PHE A 17 -15.54 9.70 -7.00
N ASN A 18 -15.10 10.69 -7.77
CA ASN A 18 -15.31 12.10 -7.48
C ASN A 18 -15.92 12.84 -8.70
N ALA A 19 -16.41 14.06 -8.51
CA ALA A 19 -17.10 14.82 -9.54
C ALA A 19 -16.15 15.43 -10.60
N GLN A 20 -14.85 15.38 -10.35
CA GLN A 20 -13.79 15.93 -11.18
C GLN A 20 -13.05 14.83 -11.97
N ASP A 21 -13.43 13.56 -11.80
CA ASP A 21 -12.81 12.42 -12.46
C ASP A 21 -12.91 12.57 -13.98
N ASP A 22 -11.76 12.54 -14.63
CA ASP A 22 -11.67 12.52 -16.08
C ASP A 22 -11.86 11.10 -16.66
N GLU A 23 -11.67 10.94 -17.97
CA GLU A 23 -11.84 9.63 -18.62
C GLU A 23 -10.86 8.58 -18.08
N GLU A 24 -9.63 8.97 -17.76
CA GLU A 24 -8.57 8.10 -17.29
C GLU A 24 -8.83 7.67 -15.83
N ASP A 25 -9.19 8.63 -14.97
CA ASP A 25 -9.66 8.36 -13.60
C ASP A 25 -10.79 7.33 -13.60
N LEU A 26 -11.82 7.58 -14.41
CA LEU A 26 -12.99 6.73 -14.50
C LEU A 26 -12.64 5.33 -15.00
N PHE A 27 -11.70 5.21 -15.95
CA PHE A 27 -11.23 3.91 -16.42
C PHE A 27 -10.59 3.10 -15.29
N PHE A 28 -9.61 3.67 -14.57
CA PHE A 28 -8.91 2.97 -13.49
C PHE A 28 -9.83 2.61 -12.33
N LYS A 29 -10.68 3.54 -11.90
CA LYS A 29 -11.59 3.33 -10.77
C LYS A 29 -12.66 2.27 -11.10
N LYS A 30 -13.17 2.24 -12.33
CA LYS A 30 -14.10 1.18 -12.79
C LYS A 30 -13.42 -0.17 -12.87
N LEU A 31 -12.19 -0.24 -13.38
CA LEU A 31 -11.41 -1.48 -13.44
C LEU A 31 -11.18 -2.04 -12.03
N LEU A 32 -10.73 -1.18 -11.10
CA LEU A 32 -10.51 -1.54 -9.70
C LEU A 32 -11.79 -1.97 -8.99
N THR A 33 -12.90 -1.26 -9.21
CA THR A 33 -14.21 -1.64 -8.65
C THR A 33 -14.65 -3.02 -9.16
N SER A 34 -14.56 -3.23 -10.47
CA SER A 34 -14.91 -4.51 -11.11
C SER A 34 -14.02 -5.65 -10.61
N LEU A 35 -12.73 -5.38 -10.37
CA LEU A 35 -11.78 -6.32 -9.79
C LEU A 35 -12.22 -6.73 -8.38
N VAL A 36 -12.44 -5.78 -7.48
CA VAL A 36 -12.72 -6.11 -6.07
C VAL A 36 -14.10 -6.72 -5.86
N GLU A 37 -15.09 -6.33 -6.66
CA GLU A 37 -16.42 -6.95 -6.70
C GLU A 37 -16.39 -8.36 -7.31
N GLY A 38 -15.37 -8.66 -8.11
CA GLY A 38 -15.18 -9.96 -8.76
C GLY A 38 -15.92 -10.10 -10.09
N ALA A 39 -16.36 -8.98 -10.67
CA ALA A 39 -16.89 -8.94 -12.02
C ALA A 39 -15.80 -9.23 -13.07
N VAL A 40 -14.54 -8.92 -12.76
CA VAL A 40 -13.37 -9.20 -13.60
C VAL A 40 -12.33 -9.99 -12.78
N PRO A 41 -11.79 -11.11 -13.28
CA PRO A 41 -10.70 -11.84 -12.63
C PRO A 41 -9.42 -11.01 -12.51
N PRO A 42 -8.59 -11.23 -11.47
CA PRO A 42 -7.32 -10.51 -11.29
C PRO A 42 -6.40 -10.51 -12.51
N SER A 43 -6.23 -11.66 -13.16
CA SER A 43 -5.39 -11.80 -14.36
C SER A 43 -5.92 -11.00 -15.55
N GLN A 44 -7.24 -10.98 -15.75
CA GLN A 44 -7.87 -10.19 -16.80
C GLN A 44 -7.76 -8.69 -16.51
N ALA A 45 -7.94 -8.27 -15.25
CA ALA A 45 -7.76 -6.87 -14.86
C ALA A 45 -6.30 -6.42 -15.07
N ALA A 46 -5.33 -7.25 -14.68
CA ALA A 46 -3.90 -6.99 -14.88
C ALA A 46 -3.56 -6.84 -16.37
N SER A 47 -4.00 -7.79 -17.21
CA SER A 47 -3.83 -7.70 -18.67
C SER A 47 -4.51 -6.47 -19.27
N THR A 48 -5.68 -6.08 -18.75
CA THR A 48 -6.40 -4.89 -19.23
C THR A 48 -5.64 -3.60 -18.91
N LEU A 49 -5.09 -3.47 -17.70
CA LEU A 49 -4.27 -2.33 -17.29
C LEU A 49 -2.97 -2.27 -18.11
N ASP A 50 -2.24 -3.38 -18.16
CA ASP A 50 -0.99 -3.50 -18.90
C ASP A 50 -1.16 -3.10 -20.37
N LYS A 51 -2.14 -3.69 -21.03
CA LYS A 51 -2.48 -3.36 -22.42
C LYS A 51 -2.82 -1.88 -22.59
N ARG A 52 -3.62 -1.30 -21.69
CA ARG A 52 -3.99 0.13 -21.76
C ARG A 52 -2.76 1.03 -21.70
N ILE A 53 -1.84 0.76 -20.77
CA ILE A 53 -0.61 1.56 -20.62
C ILE A 53 0.27 1.39 -21.86
N VAL A 54 0.50 0.15 -22.31
CA VAL A 54 1.32 -0.14 -23.50
C VAL A 54 0.76 0.54 -24.75
N GLU A 55 -0.54 0.44 -25.00
CA GLU A 55 -1.17 1.04 -26.18
C GLU A 55 -1.16 2.57 -26.12
N THR A 56 -1.47 3.16 -24.96
CA THR A 56 -1.48 4.62 -24.79
C THR A 56 -0.09 5.20 -24.94
N SER A 57 0.92 4.68 -24.22
CA SER A 57 2.29 5.21 -24.29
C SER A 57 2.88 5.08 -25.70
N ASN A 58 2.67 3.96 -26.40
CA ASN A 58 3.17 3.82 -27.77
C ASN A 58 2.43 4.73 -28.75
N ARG A 59 1.11 4.89 -28.60
CA ARG A 59 0.32 5.81 -29.44
C ARG A 59 0.79 7.25 -29.27
N GLU A 60 0.95 7.71 -28.04
CA GLU A 60 1.41 9.07 -27.74
C GLU A 60 2.83 9.31 -28.23
N PHE A 61 3.71 8.31 -28.10
CA PHE A 61 5.06 8.38 -28.63
C PHE A 61 5.10 8.51 -30.16
N GLU A 62 4.31 7.72 -30.89
CA GLU A 62 4.25 7.80 -32.35
C GLU A 62 3.57 9.09 -32.83
N GLN A 63 2.52 9.55 -32.13
CA GLN A 63 1.92 10.86 -32.37
C GLN A 63 2.96 11.97 -32.18
N ARG A 64 3.73 11.91 -31.10
CA ARG A 64 4.76 12.92 -30.81
C ARG A 64 5.84 12.94 -31.89
N LYS A 65 6.36 11.78 -32.29
CA LYS A 65 7.35 11.66 -33.39
C LYS A 65 6.89 12.26 -34.72
N SER A 66 5.59 12.31 -34.97
CA SER A 66 5.06 12.87 -36.22
C SER A 66 5.13 14.41 -36.29
N HIS A 67 5.44 15.09 -35.18
CA HIS A 67 5.59 16.54 -35.14
C HIS A 67 6.95 16.98 -35.71
N SER A 68 6.98 18.17 -36.33
CA SER A 68 8.21 18.76 -36.88
C SER A 68 9.27 19.04 -35.83
N ASP A 69 8.84 19.24 -34.58
CA ASP A 69 9.69 19.42 -33.41
C ASP A 69 9.15 18.54 -32.26
N PRO A 70 9.46 17.23 -32.27
CA PRO A 70 8.84 16.26 -31.38
C PRO A 70 9.25 16.43 -29.91
N TRP A 71 10.29 17.20 -29.60
CA TRP A 71 10.87 17.22 -28.25
C TRP A 71 10.93 18.60 -27.59
N ASN A 72 10.64 19.69 -28.32
CA ASN A 72 10.42 20.99 -27.68
C ASN A 72 9.00 21.11 -27.10
N VAL A 73 8.91 21.71 -25.91
CA VAL A 73 7.63 22.09 -25.31
C VAL A 73 6.91 23.01 -26.30
N PRO A 74 5.71 22.63 -26.77
CA PRO A 74 5.03 23.50 -27.72
C PRO A 74 4.67 24.82 -27.04
N SER A 75 4.74 25.93 -27.79
CA SER A 75 4.29 27.22 -27.28
C SER A 75 2.78 27.15 -26.96
N PRO A 76 2.30 27.73 -25.84
CA PRO A 76 0.87 27.84 -25.53
C PRO A 76 0.03 28.52 -26.64
N SER A 77 0.70 29.17 -27.59
CA SER A 77 0.10 29.84 -28.74
C SER A 77 -0.14 28.94 -29.96
N ASP A 78 0.32 27.68 -29.93
CA ASP A 78 0.15 26.75 -31.05
C ASP A 78 -1.14 25.93 -30.85
N PRO A 79 -2.16 26.05 -31.71
CA PRO A 79 -3.38 25.27 -31.59
C PRO A 79 -3.21 23.79 -31.98
N ASP A 80 -2.13 23.43 -32.70
CA ASP A 80 -1.81 22.04 -33.08
C ASP A 80 -0.86 21.36 -32.06
N SER A 81 -0.47 22.09 -31.01
CA SER A 81 0.24 21.58 -29.84
C SER A 81 -0.66 20.63 -29.03
N SER A 82 -0.77 19.38 -29.47
CA SER A 82 -1.23 18.34 -28.57
C SER A 82 -0.12 18.06 -27.56
N TRP A 83 -0.44 18.18 -26.27
CA TRP A 83 0.41 17.77 -25.15
C TRP A 83 0.62 16.25 -25.06
N ALA A 84 0.32 15.49 -26.11
CA ALA A 84 0.50 14.04 -26.15
C ALA A 84 2.00 13.68 -26.06
N ALA A 85 2.47 13.52 -24.84
CA ALA A 85 3.78 12.98 -24.52
C ALA A 85 3.56 11.76 -23.62
N PRO A 86 4.22 10.63 -23.91
CA PRO A 86 3.99 9.41 -23.15
C PRO A 86 4.39 9.61 -21.67
N ASN A 87 3.45 9.39 -20.76
CA ASN A 87 3.65 9.56 -19.31
C ASN A 87 3.17 8.30 -18.54
N PRO A 88 3.73 7.11 -18.82
CA PRO A 88 3.32 5.86 -18.18
C PRO A 88 3.58 5.87 -16.66
N ASP A 89 4.61 6.56 -16.19
CA ASP A 89 4.93 6.75 -14.78
C ASP A 89 3.84 7.53 -14.04
N GLY A 90 3.38 8.65 -14.60
CA GLY A 90 2.23 9.39 -14.07
C GLY A 90 0.95 8.55 -14.08
N THR A 91 0.71 7.83 -15.18
CA THR A 91 -0.46 6.95 -15.36
C THR A 91 -0.49 5.82 -14.32
N ILE A 92 0.65 5.15 -14.09
CA ILE A 92 0.79 4.09 -13.10
C ILE A 92 0.59 4.64 -11.69
N SER A 93 1.17 5.81 -11.40
CA SER A 93 1.02 6.47 -10.09
C SER A 93 -0.46 6.76 -9.79
N LEU A 94 -1.19 7.32 -10.75
CA LEU A 94 -2.62 7.62 -10.64
C LEU A 94 -3.46 6.35 -10.36
N PHE A 95 -3.15 5.25 -11.08
CA PHE A 95 -3.79 3.96 -10.80
C PHE A 95 -3.52 3.49 -9.36
N PHE A 96 -2.26 3.59 -8.89
CA PHE A 96 -1.87 3.13 -7.57
C PHE A 96 -2.43 4.00 -6.44
N GLU A 97 -2.74 5.28 -6.66
CA GLU A 97 -3.46 6.10 -5.67
C GLU A 97 -4.84 5.51 -5.35
N SER A 98 -5.59 5.14 -6.39
CA SER A 98 -6.91 4.49 -6.22
C SER A 98 -6.77 3.07 -5.63
N PHE A 99 -5.75 2.32 -6.03
CA PHE A 99 -5.44 1.00 -5.47
C PHE A 99 -5.11 1.07 -3.97
N ALA A 100 -4.28 2.04 -3.56
CA ALA A 100 -3.87 2.22 -2.18
C ALA A 100 -5.07 2.58 -1.29
N ARG A 101 -6.04 3.35 -1.80
CA ARG A 101 -7.29 3.64 -1.08
C ARG A 101 -8.13 2.39 -0.84
N LEU A 102 -8.24 1.51 -1.83
CA LEU A 102 -8.96 0.24 -1.69
C LEU A 102 -8.35 -0.71 -0.66
N CYS A 103 -7.06 -0.58 -0.36
CA CYS A 103 -6.42 -1.37 0.69
C CYS A 103 -7.05 -1.14 2.07
N SER A 104 -7.67 0.02 2.31
CA SER A 104 -8.39 0.34 3.55
C SER A 104 -9.82 -0.23 3.60
N VAL A 105 -10.38 -0.68 2.49
CA VAL A 105 -11.80 -1.03 2.40
C VAL A 105 -12.09 -2.41 2.96
N TYR A 106 -11.25 -3.39 2.62
CA TYR A 106 -11.56 -4.80 2.84
C TYR A 106 -10.87 -5.37 4.08
N PRO A 107 -11.59 -6.12 4.94
CA PRO A 107 -10.99 -6.68 6.15
C PRO A 107 -9.93 -7.76 5.85
N PRO A 108 -9.03 -8.02 6.82
CA PRO A 108 -8.08 -9.13 6.72
C PRO A 108 -8.79 -10.45 6.41
N GLY A 109 -8.30 -11.18 5.40
CA GLY A 109 -8.89 -12.46 4.94
C GLY A 109 -10.16 -12.34 4.10
N HIS A 110 -10.59 -11.13 3.74
CA HIS A 110 -11.73 -10.94 2.83
C HIS A 110 -11.32 -11.12 1.37
N VAL A 111 -12.19 -11.74 0.58
CA VAL A 111 -11.96 -12.04 -0.85
C VAL A 111 -11.62 -10.79 -1.69
N GLY A 112 -12.18 -9.63 -1.36
CA GLY A 112 -11.84 -8.35 -2.00
C GLY A 112 -10.37 -7.97 -1.83
N GLN A 113 -9.80 -8.19 -0.63
CA GLN A 113 -8.37 -7.98 -0.39
C GLN A 113 -7.53 -9.04 -1.10
N ASP A 114 -7.99 -10.29 -1.16
CA ASP A 114 -7.30 -11.36 -1.90
C ASP A 114 -7.21 -11.06 -3.38
N ARG A 115 -8.27 -10.52 -3.98
CA ARG A 115 -8.29 -10.11 -5.40
C ARG A 115 -7.30 -8.97 -5.68
N LEU A 116 -7.13 -8.02 -4.76
CA LEU A 116 -6.11 -6.97 -4.88
C LEU A 116 -4.69 -7.56 -4.89
N ILE A 117 -4.41 -8.52 -4.01
CA ILE A 117 -3.09 -9.19 -3.95
C ILE A 117 -2.85 -10.05 -5.19
N GLN A 118 -3.85 -10.86 -5.60
CA GLN A 118 -3.78 -11.68 -6.81
C GLN A 118 -3.61 -10.84 -8.08
N PHE A 119 -4.12 -9.62 -8.08
CA PHE A 119 -3.93 -8.67 -9.17
C PHE A 119 -2.47 -8.21 -9.28
N LEU A 120 -1.82 -7.89 -8.15
CA LEU A 120 -0.38 -7.58 -8.15
C LEU A 120 0.47 -8.79 -8.54
N GLU A 121 0.09 -9.99 -8.07
CA GLU A 121 0.71 -11.26 -8.50
C GLU A 121 0.60 -11.42 -10.03
N SER A 122 -0.58 -11.16 -10.59
CA SER A 122 -0.82 -11.22 -12.03
C SER A 122 -0.04 -10.16 -12.81
N LEU A 123 0.09 -8.93 -12.29
CA LEU A 123 0.92 -7.89 -12.92
C LEU A 123 2.40 -8.31 -12.96
N ARG A 124 2.91 -8.91 -11.88
CA ARG A 124 4.31 -9.37 -11.82
C ARG A 124 4.58 -10.51 -12.80
N GLU A 125 3.56 -11.31 -13.11
CA GLU A 125 3.63 -12.41 -14.06
C GLU A 125 3.40 -11.98 -15.52
N MET A 126 3.14 -10.69 -15.78
CA MET A 126 2.97 -10.19 -17.15
C MET A 126 4.24 -10.41 -17.97
N PRO A 127 4.12 -10.65 -19.29
CA PRO A 127 5.27 -10.60 -20.19
C PRO A 127 6.00 -9.27 -20.03
N ARG A 128 7.33 -9.31 -20.12
CA ARG A 128 8.13 -8.09 -20.01
C ARG A 128 7.73 -7.11 -21.12
N HIS A 129 7.17 -5.98 -20.72
CA HIS A 129 6.89 -4.85 -21.60
C HIS A 129 7.76 -3.66 -21.21
N VAL A 130 8.21 -2.94 -22.23
CA VAL A 130 9.00 -1.72 -22.08
C VAL A 130 8.34 -0.63 -22.90
N VAL A 131 8.03 0.50 -22.27
CA VAL A 131 7.27 1.59 -22.90
C VAL A 131 8.06 2.90 -22.85
N PRO A 132 7.91 3.79 -23.84
CA PRO A 132 8.53 5.10 -23.80
C PRO A 132 7.91 5.96 -22.70
N SER A 133 8.73 6.77 -22.03
CA SER A 133 8.32 7.75 -21.01
C SER A 133 9.05 9.06 -21.24
N TYR A 134 8.31 10.16 -21.34
CA TYR A 134 8.83 11.48 -21.68
C TYR A 134 9.55 12.14 -20.50
N LEU A 135 10.67 12.82 -20.76
CA LEU A 135 11.41 13.63 -19.79
C LEU A 135 11.32 15.11 -20.17
N PRO A 136 10.45 15.90 -19.49
CA PRO A 136 10.42 17.33 -19.72
C PRO A 136 11.69 18.01 -19.19
N ASN A 137 12.36 18.78 -20.04
CA ASN A 137 13.40 19.77 -19.68
C ASN A 137 14.78 19.25 -19.22
N ASP A 138 15.18 18.00 -19.51
CA ASP A 138 16.55 17.53 -19.27
C ASP A 138 17.39 17.47 -20.56
N PRO A 139 18.21 18.49 -20.87
CA PRO A 139 19.27 18.38 -21.86
C PRO A 139 20.56 17.77 -21.26
N PRO A 140 21.35 17.01 -22.03
CA PRO A 140 21.14 16.59 -23.41
C PRO A 140 20.49 15.20 -23.48
N GLU A 141 20.00 14.86 -24.67
CA GLU A 141 19.39 13.60 -25.09
C GLU A 141 19.76 12.34 -24.26
N PRO A 142 18.78 11.45 -23.99
CA PRO A 142 17.47 11.37 -24.67
C PRO A 142 16.30 12.05 -23.91
N TYR A 143 15.42 12.74 -24.66
CA TYR A 143 14.16 13.36 -24.19
C TYR A 143 13.09 12.36 -23.71
N TYR A 144 13.43 11.08 -23.69
CA TYR A 144 12.59 9.99 -23.19
C TYR A 144 13.49 8.88 -22.65
N TYR A 145 12.97 8.09 -21.73
CA TYR A 145 13.57 6.83 -21.33
C TYR A 145 12.60 5.69 -21.59
N MET A 146 13.12 4.47 -21.55
CA MET A 146 12.32 3.26 -21.69
C MET A 146 12.02 2.72 -20.29
N LEU A 147 10.75 2.70 -19.91
CA LEU A 147 10.28 2.21 -18.62
C LEU A 147 9.92 0.73 -18.73
N ASP A 148 10.60 -0.12 -17.97
CA ASP A 148 10.20 -1.51 -17.75
C ASP A 148 8.92 -1.53 -16.88
N LEU A 149 7.86 -2.20 -17.37
CA LEU A 149 6.61 -2.35 -16.64
C LEU A 149 6.66 -3.51 -15.64
N TRP A 150 6.09 -3.28 -14.46
CA TRP A 150 5.88 -4.24 -13.38
C TRP A 150 7.14 -4.99 -12.85
N PRO A 151 8.35 -4.40 -12.79
CA PRO A 151 9.50 -5.08 -12.20
C PRO A 151 9.23 -5.44 -10.72
N PHE A 152 8.46 -4.59 -10.02
CA PHE A 152 8.23 -4.64 -8.58
C PHE A 152 9.53 -4.71 -7.76
N GLY A 153 9.41 -4.56 -6.44
CA GLY A 153 10.57 -4.44 -5.56
C GLY A 153 11.25 -3.07 -5.65
N ASP A 154 12.26 -2.88 -4.80
CA ASP A 154 12.99 -1.63 -4.61
C ASP A 154 12.06 -0.40 -4.44
N SER A 155 12.53 0.79 -4.84
CA SER A 155 11.74 2.02 -4.89
C SER A 155 11.14 2.26 -6.29
N TRP A 156 10.64 1.21 -6.97
CA TRP A 156 10.07 1.34 -8.32
C TRP A 156 9.00 2.43 -8.37
N LEU A 157 9.21 3.42 -9.26
CA LEU A 157 8.37 4.61 -9.45
C LEU A 157 8.01 5.36 -8.15
N ALA A 158 8.83 5.23 -7.11
CA ALA A 158 8.52 5.76 -5.78
C ALA A 158 7.11 5.39 -5.28
N LEU A 159 6.59 4.20 -5.64
CA LEU A 159 5.25 3.76 -5.23
C LEU A 159 5.07 3.77 -3.70
N THR A 160 6.16 3.63 -2.94
CA THR A 160 6.18 3.81 -1.49
C THR A 160 5.63 5.16 -1.04
N GLU A 161 5.84 6.23 -1.82
CA GLU A 161 5.30 7.56 -1.55
C GLU A 161 3.80 7.65 -1.83
N VAL A 162 3.29 6.95 -2.86
CA VAL A 162 1.85 6.84 -3.13
C VAL A 162 1.13 6.20 -1.94
N PHE A 163 1.70 5.10 -1.42
CA PHE A 163 1.20 4.47 -0.20
C PHE A 163 1.35 5.39 1.02
N ARG A 164 2.46 6.12 1.18
CA ARG A 164 2.63 7.09 2.29
C ARG A 164 1.59 8.19 2.25
N MET A 165 1.35 8.81 1.10
CA MET A 165 0.34 9.88 0.95
C MET A 165 -1.06 9.35 1.24
N THR A 166 -1.37 8.12 0.80
CA THR A 166 -2.65 7.48 1.15
C THR A 166 -2.71 7.12 2.63
N ALA A 167 -1.59 6.72 3.24
CA ALA A 167 -1.48 6.49 4.68
C ALA A 167 -1.83 7.77 5.42
N GLU A 168 -1.29 8.90 4.98
CA GLU A 168 -1.60 10.21 5.51
C GLU A 168 -3.09 10.52 5.40
N ASP A 169 -3.73 10.35 4.23
CA ASP A 169 -5.19 10.49 4.11
C ASP A 169 -5.97 9.54 5.05
N CYS A 170 -5.48 8.32 5.24
CA CYS A 170 -6.07 7.31 6.13
C CYS A 170 -5.75 7.51 7.62
N ALA A 171 -4.67 8.23 7.95
CA ALA A 171 -4.06 8.32 9.28
C ALA A 171 -3.88 9.76 9.81
N TYR A 172 -4.25 10.82 9.07
CA TYR A 172 -4.06 12.23 9.47
C TYR A 172 -4.74 12.58 10.81
N PRO A 173 -4.26 13.61 11.53
CA PRO A 173 -3.66 13.58 12.86
C PRO A 173 -4.69 13.85 13.97
N ASN A 174 -5.98 13.67 13.70
CA ASN A 174 -7.04 13.94 14.65
C ASN A 174 -7.53 12.64 15.29
N ALA A 175 -7.98 12.75 16.53
CA ALA A 175 -8.27 11.70 17.52
C ALA A 175 -9.24 10.57 17.08
N THR A 176 -9.70 10.52 15.84
CA THR A 176 -10.78 9.65 15.36
C THR A 176 -10.36 8.22 15.06
N PHE A 177 -9.17 7.93 14.52
CA PHE A 177 -8.73 6.51 14.42
C PHE A 177 -8.43 5.92 15.82
N ALA A 178 -8.20 6.77 16.83
CA ALA A 178 -8.11 6.36 18.22
C ALA A 178 -9.49 6.05 18.83
N VAL A 179 -10.59 6.24 18.09
CA VAL A 179 -11.94 5.77 18.46
C VAL A 179 -12.12 4.37 17.89
N PRO A 180 -12.11 3.31 18.71
CA PRO A 180 -12.25 1.94 18.23
C PRO A 180 -13.63 1.72 17.59
N GLY A 181 -13.65 0.96 16.49
CA GLY A 181 -14.86 0.69 15.71
C GLY A 181 -15.29 1.85 14.79
N SER A 182 -14.58 2.97 14.79
CA SER A 182 -14.78 4.01 13.77
C SER A 182 -14.34 3.51 12.39
N ASP A 183 -14.89 4.10 11.32
CA ASP A 183 -14.49 3.76 9.95
C ASP A 183 -13.00 3.97 9.72
N MET A 184 -12.42 4.99 10.35
CA MET A 184 -11.00 5.29 10.25
C MET A 184 -10.14 4.21 10.93
N GLN A 185 -10.55 3.72 12.12
CA GLN A 185 -9.84 2.64 12.81
C GLN A 185 -9.96 1.30 12.08
N VAL A 186 -11.16 0.99 11.57
CA VAL A 186 -11.39 -0.21 10.75
C VAL A 186 -10.58 -0.14 9.46
N GLY A 187 -10.58 1.03 8.81
CA GLY A 187 -9.82 1.29 7.59
C GLY A 187 -8.32 1.17 7.80
N TRP A 188 -7.80 1.71 8.91
CA TRP A 188 -6.41 1.57 9.30
C TRP A 188 -6.00 0.10 9.45
N ARG A 189 -6.80 -0.71 10.16
CA ARG A 189 -6.53 -2.14 10.32
C ARG A 189 -6.53 -2.88 8.97
N ASN A 190 -7.52 -2.62 8.13
CA ASN A 190 -7.63 -3.21 6.80
C ASN A 190 -6.39 -2.90 5.94
N TRP A 191 -5.99 -1.63 5.98
CA TRP A 191 -4.86 -1.10 5.24
C TRP A 191 -3.54 -1.71 5.71
N GLN A 192 -3.31 -1.82 7.03
CA GLN A 192 -2.14 -2.49 7.60
C GLN A 192 -2.06 -3.97 7.19
N SER A 193 -3.18 -4.69 7.12
CA SER A 193 -3.23 -6.06 6.60
C SER A 193 -2.85 -6.16 5.14
N ALA A 194 -3.35 -5.25 4.30
CA ALA A 194 -3.00 -5.21 2.88
C ALA A 194 -1.51 -4.91 2.69
N LEU A 195 -0.98 -3.89 3.38
CA LEU A 195 0.43 -3.53 3.33
C LEU A 195 1.35 -4.67 3.74
N ALA A 196 1.03 -5.36 4.84
CA ALA A 196 1.81 -6.51 5.29
C ALA A 196 1.96 -7.55 4.18
N ARG A 197 0.88 -7.83 3.46
CA ARG A 197 0.87 -8.80 2.34
C ARG A 197 1.61 -8.28 1.11
N ILE A 198 1.49 -6.99 0.82
CA ILE A 198 2.19 -6.32 -0.29
C ILE A 198 3.71 -6.36 -0.06
N THR A 199 4.15 -5.98 1.13
CA THR A 199 5.56 -5.94 1.53
C THR A 199 6.17 -7.33 1.62
N ALA A 200 5.52 -8.28 2.30
CA ALA A 200 6.05 -9.64 2.43
C ALA A 200 6.17 -10.40 1.10
N ARG A 201 5.39 -10.01 0.07
CA ARG A 201 5.47 -10.57 -1.29
C ARG A 201 6.47 -9.85 -2.20
N GLY A 202 7.14 -8.81 -1.69
CA GLY A 202 8.14 -8.05 -2.44
C GLY A 202 7.57 -7.14 -3.52
N PHE A 203 6.31 -6.71 -3.42
CA PHE A 203 5.73 -5.79 -4.41
C PHE A 203 6.23 -4.37 -4.19
N VAL A 204 5.99 -3.84 -2.99
CA VAL A 204 6.41 -2.50 -2.55
C VAL A 204 6.78 -2.59 -1.07
N ASP A 205 7.94 -2.07 -0.68
CA ASP A 205 8.34 -2.04 0.72
C ASP A 205 7.63 -0.89 1.47
N CYS A 206 6.57 -1.26 2.18
CA CYS A 206 5.77 -0.35 3.00
C CYS A 206 6.07 -0.53 4.50
N SER A 207 7.22 -1.13 4.85
CA SER A 207 7.59 -1.42 6.24
C SER A 207 7.58 -0.19 7.15
N PHE A 208 8.05 0.96 6.65
CA PHE A 208 8.07 2.22 7.39
C PHE A 208 6.66 2.79 7.71
N LEU A 209 5.60 2.25 7.09
CA LEU A 209 4.20 2.61 7.36
C LEU A 209 3.54 1.68 8.38
N CYS A 210 4.30 0.74 8.95
CA CYS A 210 3.81 -0.26 9.89
C CYS A 210 3.39 0.37 11.23
N ALA A 211 2.16 0.08 11.66
CA ALA A 211 1.61 0.58 12.92
C ALA A 211 2.29 0.04 14.18
N LEU A 212 3.13 -1.01 14.07
CA LEU A 212 3.94 -1.50 15.18
C LEU A 212 4.90 -0.43 15.72
N GLU A 213 5.26 0.59 14.93
CA GLU A 213 6.07 1.72 15.40
C GLU A 213 5.37 2.46 16.55
N GLY A 214 4.04 2.61 16.47
CA GLY A 214 3.23 3.28 17.50
C GLY A 214 3.15 2.54 18.83
N ILE A 215 3.58 1.27 18.86
CA ILE A 215 3.57 0.41 20.06
C ILE A 215 4.92 0.45 20.79
N LEU A 216 5.99 0.88 20.12
CA LEU A 216 7.31 0.96 20.73
C LEU A 216 7.35 1.96 21.91
N PRO A 217 8.26 1.78 22.88
CA PRO A 217 8.45 2.74 23.95
C PRO A 217 8.75 4.14 23.42
N GLN A 218 7.95 5.13 23.83
CA GLN A 218 8.09 6.53 23.40
C GLN A 218 8.40 7.45 24.59
N PRO A 219 9.16 8.55 24.39
CA PRO A 219 9.44 9.52 25.45
C PRO A 219 8.18 10.13 26.07
N LYS A 220 7.12 10.26 25.27
CA LYS A 220 5.80 10.71 25.70
C LYS A 220 4.82 9.56 25.50
N THR A 221 4.22 9.07 26.60
CA THR A 221 3.25 7.98 26.55
C THR A 221 2.01 8.42 25.76
N PRO A 222 1.65 7.75 24.66
CA PRO A 222 0.40 8.00 23.95
C PRO A 222 -0.80 7.61 24.81
N SER A 223 -2.00 8.10 24.46
CA SER A 223 -3.22 7.65 25.14
C SER A 223 -3.46 6.16 24.92
N ALA A 224 -4.10 5.49 25.87
CA ALA A 224 -4.46 4.07 25.73
C ALA A 224 -5.31 3.82 24.47
N SER A 225 -6.10 4.81 24.05
CA SER A 225 -6.88 4.77 22.82
C SER A 225 -6.03 4.79 21.56
N ARG A 226 -4.99 5.63 21.50
CA ARG A 226 -4.01 5.65 20.40
C ARG A 226 -3.32 4.30 20.30
N VAL A 227 -2.74 3.84 21.40
CA VAL A 227 -2.01 2.56 21.46
C VAL A 227 -2.93 1.40 21.06
N SER A 228 -4.18 1.40 21.50
CA SER A 228 -5.13 0.36 21.10
C SER A 228 -5.40 0.35 19.60
N GLY A 229 -5.50 1.51 18.95
CA GLY A 229 -5.61 1.61 17.49
C GLY A 229 -4.35 1.08 16.78
N ASP A 230 -3.17 1.45 17.28
CA ASP A 230 -1.88 0.98 16.75
C ASP A 230 -1.71 -0.54 16.94
N VAL A 231 -2.17 -1.12 18.06
CA VAL A 231 -2.21 -2.57 18.28
C VAL A 231 -3.11 -3.24 17.26
N ILE A 232 -4.35 -2.78 17.10
CA ILE A 232 -5.32 -3.44 16.21
C ILE A 232 -4.81 -3.46 14.76
N GLY A 233 -4.17 -2.38 14.29
CA GLY A 233 -3.54 -2.32 12.98
C GLY A 233 -2.20 -3.06 12.90
N GLY A 234 -1.32 -2.86 13.86
CA GLY A 234 0.07 -3.34 13.82
C GLY A 234 0.16 -4.85 13.91
N VAL A 235 -0.68 -5.49 14.72
CA VAL A 235 -0.69 -6.96 14.84
C VAL A 235 -1.08 -7.67 13.53
N GLN A 236 -1.70 -6.98 12.56
CA GLN A 236 -2.01 -7.59 11.26
C GLN A 236 -0.76 -8.04 10.50
N TRP A 237 0.38 -7.41 10.78
CA TRP A 237 1.69 -7.78 10.23
C TRP A 237 2.19 -9.13 10.77
N ILE A 238 1.85 -9.45 12.02
CA ILE A 238 2.33 -10.62 12.76
C ILE A 238 1.38 -11.82 12.60
N LEU A 239 0.06 -11.57 12.64
CA LEU A 239 -0.95 -12.62 12.80
C LEU A 239 -1.11 -13.52 11.58
N GLN A 240 -0.83 -13.03 10.36
CA GLN A 240 -0.93 -13.87 9.16
C GLN A 240 0.31 -14.74 9.02
N ALA A 241 0.13 -16.00 8.62
CA ALA A 241 1.20 -16.99 8.62
C ALA A 241 2.42 -16.56 7.79
N ASP A 242 2.18 -16.14 6.54
CA ASP A 242 3.22 -15.75 5.59
C ASP A 242 3.90 -14.43 5.98
N THR A 243 3.11 -13.41 6.34
CA THR A 243 3.66 -12.08 6.68
C THR A 243 4.40 -12.11 8.01
N GLY A 244 3.86 -12.83 9.01
CA GLY A 244 4.52 -12.97 10.31
C GLY A 244 5.86 -13.69 10.20
N ARG A 245 5.94 -14.74 9.37
CA ARG A 245 7.21 -15.42 9.09
C ARG A 245 8.21 -14.51 8.41
N TYR A 246 7.78 -13.78 7.37
CA TYR A 246 8.63 -12.80 6.69
C TYR A 246 9.23 -11.79 7.69
N ILE A 247 8.40 -11.18 8.54
CA ILE A 247 8.87 -10.16 9.51
C ILE A 247 9.83 -10.75 10.53
N TYR A 248 9.53 -11.94 11.04
CA TYR A 248 10.41 -12.64 11.96
C TYR A 248 11.81 -12.83 11.34
N GLU A 249 11.86 -13.30 10.10
CA GLU A 249 13.12 -13.48 9.35
C GLU A 249 13.85 -12.16 9.12
N GLN A 250 13.14 -11.09 8.73
CA GLN A 250 13.73 -9.75 8.58
C GLN A 250 14.31 -9.22 9.90
N CYS A 251 13.58 -9.40 11.01
CA CYS A 251 14.05 -8.95 12.33
C CYS A 251 15.26 -9.76 12.81
N LYS A 252 15.26 -11.07 12.60
CA LYS A 252 16.37 -11.97 12.98
C LYS A 252 17.67 -11.65 12.23
N ALA A 253 17.59 -11.14 11.00
CA ALA A 253 18.74 -10.75 10.21
C ALA A 253 19.46 -9.49 10.72
N VAL A 254 18.77 -8.63 11.49
CA VAL A 254 19.30 -7.34 11.94
C VAL A 254 19.21 -7.25 13.47
N PRO A 255 20.32 -7.37 14.22
CA PRO A 255 20.27 -7.33 15.69
C PRO A 255 19.67 -6.03 16.23
N ARG A 256 20.06 -4.89 15.63
CA ARG A 256 19.68 -3.55 16.04
C ARG A 256 19.73 -2.59 14.87
N LEU A 257 18.79 -1.65 14.81
CA LEU A 257 18.78 -0.59 13.80
C LEU A 257 19.84 0.48 14.07
N LEU A 258 20.42 1.01 12.99
CA LEU A 258 21.25 2.21 13.06
C LEU A 258 20.36 3.45 13.05
N VAL A 259 20.66 4.42 13.91
CA VAL A 259 19.87 5.66 14.09
C VAL A 259 19.70 6.48 12.81
N THR A 260 20.52 6.23 11.79
CA THR A 260 20.54 6.99 10.53
C THR A 260 19.44 6.61 9.55
N ASP A 261 18.81 5.44 9.69
CA ASP A 261 17.75 5.00 8.76
C ASP A 261 16.37 5.15 9.40
N SER A 262 15.73 6.29 9.11
CA SER A 262 14.38 6.59 9.58
C SER A 262 13.28 5.69 9.00
N ARG A 263 13.56 4.93 7.93
CA ARG A 263 12.59 4.01 7.30
C ARG A 263 12.81 2.56 7.70
N ALA A 264 13.95 2.22 8.28
CA ALA A 264 14.22 0.88 8.76
C ALA A 264 13.24 0.50 9.89
N MET A 265 12.52 -0.61 9.70
CA MET A 265 11.50 -1.05 10.64
C MET A 265 11.92 -2.31 11.41
N TRP A 266 12.62 -3.24 10.75
CA TRP A 266 12.82 -4.60 11.22
C TRP A 266 14.16 -4.77 11.95
N SER A 267 14.10 -5.20 13.22
CA SER A 267 15.28 -5.65 13.96
C SER A 267 14.88 -6.56 15.12
N TRP A 268 15.83 -7.37 15.59
CA TRP A 268 15.63 -8.25 16.72
C TRP A 268 15.31 -7.48 18.01
N GLU A 269 15.97 -6.34 18.26
CA GLU A 269 15.64 -5.45 19.38
C GLU A 269 14.16 -5.02 19.35
N ARG A 270 13.67 -4.58 18.19
CA ARG A 270 12.26 -4.17 18.04
C ARG A 270 11.29 -5.35 18.17
N TRP A 271 11.65 -6.52 17.65
CA TRP A 271 10.86 -7.75 17.82
C TRP A 271 10.61 -8.07 19.30
N GLU A 272 11.67 -8.06 20.11
CA GLU A 272 11.55 -8.26 21.57
C GLU A 272 10.75 -7.15 22.26
N GLN A 273 10.97 -5.88 21.87
CA GLN A 273 10.22 -4.75 22.42
C GLN A 273 8.72 -4.85 22.10
N TRP A 274 8.33 -5.18 20.86
CA TRP A 274 6.93 -5.41 20.52
C TRP A 274 6.34 -6.55 21.33
N LYS A 275 7.05 -7.68 21.46
CA LYS A 275 6.59 -8.83 22.24
C LYS A 275 6.34 -8.44 23.70
N GLU A 276 7.25 -7.69 24.33
CA GLU A 276 7.10 -7.19 25.70
C GLU A 276 5.92 -6.22 25.85
N GLN A 277 5.81 -5.22 24.97
CA GLN A 277 4.73 -4.24 25.01
C GLN A 277 3.36 -4.90 24.78
N LEU A 278 3.25 -5.82 23.82
CA LEU A 278 2.02 -6.56 23.56
C LEU A 278 1.62 -7.44 24.75
N ARG A 279 2.57 -8.09 25.44
CA ARG A 279 2.28 -8.82 26.69
C ARG A 279 1.73 -7.89 27.78
N SER A 280 2.34 -6.72 27.95
CA SER A 280 1.88 -5.71 28.91
C SER A 280 0.46 -5.24 28.59
N ILE A 281 0.19 -4.92 27.31
CA ILE A 281 -1.12 -4.46 26.84
C ILE A 281 -2.19 -5.54 27.02
N ALA A 282 -1.86 -6.81 26.77
CA ALA A 282 -2.80 -7.93 26.91
C ALA A 282 -3.32 -8.13 28.35
N GLY A 283 -2.59 -7.64 29.36
CA GLY A 283 -2.94 -7.79 30.78
C GLY A 283 -3.41 -6.51 31.47
N ASP A 284 -3.54 -5.38 30.75
CA ASP A 284 -3.85 -4.08 31.35
C ASP A 284 -5.23 -3.56 30.90
N ASP A 285 -6.16 -3.48 31.86
CA ASP A 285 -7.56 -3.08 31.68
C ASP A 285 -7.76 -1.63 31.22
N LYS A 286 -6.71 -0.81 31.18
CA LYS A 286 -6.79 0.54 30.60
C LYS A 286 -6.94 0.53 29.07
N TYR A 287 -6.56 -0.57 28.41
CA TYR A 287 -6.66 -0.73 26.96
C TYR A 287 -8.00 -1.33 26.54
N PHE A 288 -8.36 -1.16 25.28
CA PHE A 288 -9.63 -1.68 24.78
C PHE A 288 -9.63 -3.22 24.71
N PRO A 289 -10.74 -3.90 25.05
CA PRO A 289 -10.80 -5.37 25.08
C PRO A 289 -10.38 -6.06 23.77
N GLU A 290 -10.70 -5.46 22.62
CA GLU A 290 -10.26 -5.98 21.32
C GLU A 290 -8.74 -5.91 21.15
N ALA A 291 -8.12 -4.80 21.55
CA ALA A 291 -6.68 -4.63 21.50
C ALA A 291 -5.97 -5.62 22.44
N GLN A 292 -6.49 -5.83 23.66
CA GLN A 292 -5.96 -6.83 24.59
C GLN A 292 -5.98 -8.25 23.98
N LYS A 293 -7.12 -8.63 23.39
CA LYS A 293 -7.28 -9.94 22.73
C LYS A 293 -6.31 -10.11 21.57
N LEU A 294 -6.19 -9.11 20.69
CA LEU A 294 -5.28 -9.17 19.55
C LEU A 294 -3.81 -9.15 19.97
N ALA A 295 -3.47 -8.38 21.01
CA ALA A 295 -2.11 -8.38 21.56
C ALA A 295 -1.72 -9.77 22.10
N LYS A 296 -2.62 -10.43 22.82
CA LYS A 296 -2.42 -11.81 23.27
C LYS A 296 -2.17 -12.77 22.11
N LEU A 297 -3.03 -12.73 21.08
CA LEU A 297 -2.88 -13.58 19.89
C LEU A 297 -1.57 -13.30 19.14
N ALA A 298 -1.15 -12.03 19.08
CA ALA A 298 0.11 -11.67 18.44
C ALA A 298 1.30 -12.24 19.22
N VAL A 299 1.31 -12.15 20.56
CA VAL A 299 2.37 -12.77 21.39
C VAL A 299 2.43 -14.27 21.17
N GLU A 300 1.29 -14.97 21.22
CA GLU A 300 1.22 -16.42 20.96
C GLU A 300 1.79 -16.77 19.57
N ARG A 301 1.50 -15.94 18.56
CA ARG A 301 2.05 -16.14 17.21
C ARG A 301 3.55 -15.87 17.14
N MET A 302 4.06 -14.84 17.81
CA MET A 302 5.49 -14.53 17.86
C MET A 302 6.26 -15.67 18.53
N GLU A 303 5.75 -16.22 19.64
CA GLU A 303 6.34 -17.36 20.34
C GLU A 303 6.32 -18.63 19.48
N ALA A 304 5.24 -18.87 18.72
CA ALA A 304 5.17 -19.97 17.77
C ALA A 304 6.22 -19.84 16.66
N LEU A 305 6.41 -18.63 16.09
CA LEU A 305 7.42 -18.37 15.06
C LEU A 305 8.86 -18.59 15.57
N GLU A 306 9.12 -18.21 16.82
CA GLU A 306 10.41 -18.48 17.48
C GLU A 306 10.67 -19.97 17.67
N ALA A 307 9.63 -20.74 18.02
CA ALA A 307 9.73 -22.19 18.21
C ALA A 307 9.81 -22.99 16.91
N GLU A 308 9.16 -22.54 15.82
CA GLU A 308 9.20 -23.17 14.49
C GLU A 308 10.62 -23.25 13.90
N GLN A 309 11.56 -22.41 14.37
CA GLN A 309 12.93 -22.30 13.85
C GLN A 309 14.04 -22.62 14.87
N GLN A 310 13.70 -23.27 15.99
CA GLN A 310 14.65 -23.92 16.91
C GLN A 310 14.89 -25.38 16.53
#